data_AF-A0A453ECC8-F1
#
_entry.id   AF-A0A453ECC8-F1
#
_cell.length_a   1.000
_cell.length_b   1.000
_cell.length_c   1.000
_cell.angle_alpha   90.00
_cell.angle_beta   90.00
_cell.angle_gamma   90.00
#
_symmetry.space_group_name_H-M   'P 1'
#
loop_
_entity.id
_entity.type
_entity.pdbx_description
1 polymer ?
#
loop_
_entity_poly.entity_id
_entity_poly.type
_entity_poly.pdbx_seq_one_letter_code
_entity_poly.pdbx_strand_id
1 'polypeptide(L)'
;RLARFPHASHESPLAHSSQHTVLVSVEPPRAPMAVAVLLAAILALSPLPLSLASPSAAAAADRITRLPGQPPVNFSMYSGYVTVDAAAGRALFYWLVESAAAKPESAPLVLWLNGGPGCSSVGYGASEELGAFRINADGRTLSVNPYSWNKMANVLFLDAPAGVGYSYSNTSSDLLAPGDNKTAHDSYTFLVNWLERFPQYKYRDFYIAGESYGGHYVPQLSQLVYRNNKGVRKPILNFKGFMVSEMRSLTITMISLERSSTGGRMG
;
A
#
# COMPACT_ATOMS: atom_id res chain seq x y z
N ARG A 1 -43.14 16.52 -77.94
CA ARG A 1 -42.72 17.78 -78.62
C ARG A 1 -41.19 17.78 -78.57
N LEU A 2 -40.48 17.69 -79.69
CA LEU A 2 -40.10 18.81 -80.59
C LEU A 2 -39.20 19.84 -79.87
N ALA A 3 -38.00 20.20 -80.37
CA ALA A 3 -37.27 19.69 -81.54
C ALA A 3 -35.78 20.12 -81.59
N ARG A 4 -34.97 19.35 -82.35
CA ARG A 4 -33.89 19.79 -83.29
C ARG A 4 -32.72 20.68 -82.82
N PHE A 5 -31.52 20.12 -82.96
CA PHE A 5 -30.30 20.81 -83.43
C PHE A 5 -30.51 21.52 -84.78
N PRO A 6 -29.74 22.58 -85.10
CA PRO A 6 -28.66 22.45 -86.11
C PRO A 6 -27.42 23.33 -85.75
N HIS A 7 -26.30 23.45 -86.48
CA HIS A 7 -25.79 22.88 -87.76
C HIS A 7 -24.22 22.79 -87.69
N ALA A 8 -23.53 21.92 -88.45
CA ALA A 8 -22.70 22.19 -89.65
C ALA A 8 -21.64 23.35 -89.54
N SER A 9 -20.42 23.31 -90.10
CA SER A 9 -19.56 22.29 -90.81
C SER A 9 -18.17 22.94 -91.07
N HIS A 10 -17.19 22.51 -91.91
CA HIS A 10 -16.96 21.44 -92.92
C HIS A 10 -15.41 21.29 -93.11
N GLU A 11 -14.89 20.13 -93.57
CA GLU A 11 -13.51 19.87 -94.11
C GLU A 11 -12.31 19.92 -93.10
N SER A 12 -11.28 19.05 -93.06
CA SER A 12 -10.41 18.28 -94.00
C SER A 12 -9.10 19.02 -94.41
N PRO A 13 -7.97 18.32 -94.69
CA PRO A 13 -7.38 17.15 -94.02
C PRO A 13 -5.82 17.21 -93.86
N LEU A 14 -5.20 16.15 -93.29
CA LEU A 14 -3.77 15.72 -93.41
C LEU A 14 -2.60 16.64 -92.95
N ALA A 15 -1.86 16.20 -91.92
CA ALA A 15 -0.39 16.31 -91.83
C ALA A 15 0.21 15.40 -90.73
N HIS A 16 1.42 14.86 -90.92
CA HIS A 16 2.22 14.23 -89.86
C HIS A 16 3.09 15.26 -89.13
N SER A 17 3.22 15.15 -87.81
CA SER A 17 4.46 15.52 -87.10
C SER A 17 4.51 14.86 -85.71
N SER A 18 5.69 14.38 -85.31
CA SER A 18 5.92 13.75 -84.01
C SER A 18 6.47 14.76 -83.01
N GLN A 19 5.88 14.86 -81.81
CA GLN A 19 6.48 15.59 -80.70
C GLN A 19 6.47 14.72 -79.43
N HIS A 20 7.62 14.64 -78.77
CA HIS A 20 7.79 13.88 -77.52
C HIS A 20 7.33 14.74 -76.33
N THR A 21 6.19 14.41 -75.74
CA THR A 21 5.80 14.97 -74.44
C THR A 21 6.62 14.34 -73.32
N VAL A 22 7.62 15.07 -72.81
CA VAL A 22 8.36 14.67 -71.60
C VAL A 22 7.46 14.91 -70.38
N LEU A 23 6.89 13.84 -69.82
CA LEU A 23 6.17 13.90 -68.56
C LEU A 23 7.17 14.05 -67.40
N VAL A 24 7.30 15.27 -66.88
CA VAL A 24 8.07 15.54 -65.65
C VAL A 24 7.31 14.97 -64.46
N SER A 25 7.72 13.79 -63.99
CA SER A 25 7.18 13.17 -62.79
C SER A 25 7.64 13.93 -61.55
N VAL A 26 6.79 14.80 -61.00
CA VAL A 26 7.01 15.46 -59.72
C VAL A 26 6.82 14.43 -58.60
N GLU A 27 7.92 13.91 -58.03
CA GLU A 27 7.86 13.16 -56.78
C GLU A 27 7.28 14.05 -55.66
N PRO A 28 6.37 13.53 -54.81
CA PRO A 28 5.97 14.24 -53.60
C PRO A 28 7.17 14.37 -52.64
N PRO A 29 7.28 15.46 -51.86
CA PRO A 29 8.39 15.67 -50.97
C PRO A 29 8.47 14.55 -49.91
N ARG A 30 9.59 13.82 -49.90
CA ARG A 30 9.85 12.76 -48.92
C ARG A 30 9.99 13.37 -47.53
N ALA A 31 8.91 13.34 -46.74
CA ALA A 31 8.91 13.82 -45.37
C ALA A 31 10.00 13.10 -44.54
N PRO A 32 10.77 13.82 -43.70
CA PRO A 32 11.88 13.22 -42.97
C PRO A 32 11.36 12.19 -41.94
N MET A 33 11.68 10.91 -42.20
CA MET A 33 11.32 9.74 -41.37
C MET A 33 11.57 9.93 -39.86
N ALA A 34 12.58 10.74 -39.50
CA ALA A 34 12.91 11.11 -38.12
C ALA A 34 11.72 11.66 -37.32
N VAL A 35 10.82 12.45 -37.94
CA VAL A 35 9.69 13.08 -37.24
C VAL A 35 8.62 12.05 -36.84
N ALA A 36 8.35 11.08 -37.72
CA ALA A 36 7.40 10.00 -37.45
C ALA A 36 7.91 9.05 -36.35
N VAL A 37 9.21 8.73 -36.37
CA VAL A 37 9.87 7.92 -35.33
C VAL A 37 9.83 8.62 -33.97
N LEU A 38 10.03 9.94 -33.92
CA LEU A 38 10.00 10.69 -32.66
C LEU A 38 8.61 10.71 -32.02
N LEU A 39 7.55 10.87 -32.82
CA LEU A 39 6.16 10.79 -32.34
C LEU A 39 5.78 9.39 -31.85
N ALA A 40 6.22 8.33 -32.55
CA ALA A 40 6.03 6.96 -32.11
C ALA A 40 6.76 6.65 -30.80
N ALA A 41 7.98 7.17 -30.62
CA ALA A 41 8.75 7.02 -29.38
C ALA A 41 8.08 7.72 -28.18
N ILE A 42 7.49 8.91 -28.39
CA ILE A 42 6.78 9.64 -27.32
C ILE A 42 5.51 8.88 -26.88
N LEU A 43 4.78 8.25 -27.81
CA LEU A 43 3.63 7.40 -27.48
C LEU A 43 4.00 6.11 -26.74
N ALA A 44 5.22 5.59 -26.94
CA ALA A 44 5.76 4.46 -26.18
C ALA A 44 6.18 4.82 -24.73
N LEU A 45 6.25 6.12 -24.40
CA LEU A 45 6.50 6.63 -23.04
C LEU A 45 5.22 7.03 -22.30
N SER A 46 4.06 6.47 -22.66
CA SER A 46 2.92 6.48 -21.73
C SER A 46 3.35 5.84 -20.40
N PRO A 47 3.26 6.54 -19.25
CA PRO A 47 3.54 5.89 -17.98
C PRO A 47 2.52 4.76 -17.80
N LEU A 48 2.99 3.53 -17.60
CA LEU A 48 2.11 2.42 -17.22
C LEU A 48 1.25 2.91 -16.05
N PRO A 49 -0.10 2.78 -16.12
CA PRO A 49 -0.95 3.19 -15.01
C PRO A 49 -0.47 2.44 -13.78
N LEU A 50 0.02 3.18 -12.78
CA LEU A 50 0.65 2.60 -11.60
C LEU A 50 -0.43 1.84 -10.84
N SER A 51 -0.50 0.52 -11.09
CA SER A 51 -1.54 -0.33 -10.54
C SER A 51 -1.49 -0.24 -9.02
N LEU A 52 -2.48 0.45 -8.44
CA LEU A 52 -2.68 0.52 -7.00
C LEU A 52 -3.06 -0.89 -6.55
N ALA A 53 -2.04 -1.66 -6.16
CA ALA A 53 -2.14 -3.07 -5.84
C ALA A 53 -3.19 -3.25 -4.74
N SER A 54 -4.36 -3.71 -5.14
CA SER A 54 -5.55 -3.78 -4.28
C SER A 54 -5.40 -4.90 -3.24
N PRO A 55 -6.12 -4.83 -2.11
CA PRO A 55 -6.14 -5.94 -1.16
C PRO A 55 -6.48 -7.26 -1.86
N SER A 56 -5.77 -8.32 -1.51
CA SER A 56 -6.02 -9.69 -2.01
C SER A 56 -7.46 -10.13 -1.70
N ALA A 57 -7.96 -11.16 -2.40
CA ALA A 57 -9.26 -11.76 -2.07
C ALA A 57 -9.34 -12.21 -0.60
N ALA A 58 -8.22 -12.68 -0.03
CA ALA A 58 -8.14 -13.01 1.39
C ALA A 58 -8.24 -11.76 2.29
N ALA A 59 -7.63 -10.63 1.93
CA ALA A 59 -7.79 -9.37 2.68
C ALA A 59 -9.20 -8.76 2.52
N ALA A 60 -9.82 -8.92 1.35
CA ALA A 60 -11.20 -8.48 1.13
C ALA A 60 -12.21 -9.27 1.98
N ALA A 61 -11.94 -10.54 2.29
CA ALA A 61 -12.76 -11.36 3.18
C ALA A 61 -12.67 -10.92 4.66
N ASP A 62 -11.51 -10.40 5.11
CA ASP A 62 -11.32 -9.86 6.47
C ASP A 62 -12.01 -8.49 6.68
N ARG A 63 -12.69 -7.92 5.67
CA ARG A 63 -13.26 -6.58 5.73
C ARG A 63 -14.46 -6.50 6.67
N ILE A 64 -14.34 -5.72 7.74
CA ILE A 64 -15.45 -5.41 8.65
C ILE A 64 -16.42 -4.48 7.92
N THR A 65 -17.67 -4.93 7.73
CA THR A 65 -18.74 -4.11 7.15
C THR A 65 -19.31 -3.13 8.17
N ARG A 66 -19.56 -3.60 9.40
CA ARG A 66 -20.05 -2.82 10.54
C ARG A 66 -19.87 -3.60 11.84
N LEU A 67 -19.38 -2.95 12.90
CA LEU A 67 -19.40 -3.53 14.24
C LEU A 67 -20.79 -3.39 14.89
N PRO A 68 -21.16 -4.28 15.82
CA PRO A 68 -22.27 -4.06 16.75
C PRO A 68 -22.11 -2.71 17.46
N GLY A 69 -23.21 -1.97 17.61
CA GLY A 69 -23.20 -0.69 18.33
C GLY A 69 -22.39 0.46 17.69
N GLN A 70 -21.77 0.26 16.52
CA GLN A 70 -20.92 1.26 15.87
C GLN A 70 -21.71 2.53 15.47
N PRO A 71 -21.13 3.74 15.58
CA PRO A 71 -21.62 4.93 14.87
C PRO A 71 -21.25 4.90 13.37
N PRO A 72 -21.85 5.76 12.52
CA PRO A 72 -21.41 5.94 11.14
C PRO A 72 -19.96 6.44 11.05
N VAL A 73 -19.19 5.93 10.10
CA VAL A 73 -17.78 6.33 9.85
C VAL A 73 -17.48 6.37 8.35
N ASN A 74 -16.36 7.01 7.97
CA ASN A 74 -15.91 7.21 6.59
C ASN A 74 -14.63 6.45 6.21
N PHE A 75 -14.15 5.53 7.05
CA PHE A 75 -12.94 4.71 6.83
C PHE A 75 -13.28 3.22 6.84
N SER A 76 -12.51 2.39 6.13
CA SER A 76 -12.65 0.93 6.22
C SER A 76 -11.92 0.35 7.43
N MET A 77 -12.29 -0.87 7.78
CA MET A 77 -11.58 -1.67 8.77
C MET A 77 -11.48 -3.13 8.30
N TYR A 78 -10.45 -3.83 8.74
CA TYR A 78 -10.24 -5.24 8.44
C TYR A 78 -9.72 -5.96 9.67
N SER A 79 -10.17 -7.17 9.93
CA SER A 79 -9.67 -7.98 11.04
C SER A 79 -9.68 -9.46 10.70
N GLY A 80 -8.68 -10.19 11.18
CA GLY A 80 -8.57 -11.62 10.96
C GLY A 80 -7.19 -12.12 11.35
N TYR A 81 -6.80 -13.25 10.76
CA TYR A 81 -5.62 -14.00 11.18
C TYR A 81 -4.55 -14.05 10.11
N VAL A 82 -3.29 -14.09 10.55
CA VAL A 82 -2.14 -14.40 9.69
C VAL A 82 -1.31 -15.47 10.39
N THR A 83 -1.17 -16.62 9.73
CA THR A 83 -0.31 -17.72 10.20
C THR A 83 1.16 -17.27 10.18
N VAL A 84 1.84 -17.46 11.30
CA VAL A 84 3.28 -17.17 11.47
C VAL A 84 4.11 -18.45 11.52
N ASP A 85 3.50 -19.57 11.89
CA ASP A 85 4.12 -20.90 11.88
C ASP A 85 3.05 -21.96 11.62
N ALA A 86 3.11 -22.57 10.44
CA ALA A 86 2.14 -23.57 10.00
C ALA A 86 2.33 -24.94 10.66
N ALA A 87 3.52 -25.25 11.18
CA ALA A 87 3.80 -26.54 11.82
C ALA A 87 3.26 -26.55 13.26
N ALA A 88 3.43 -25.45 13.99
CA ALA A 88 2.83 -25.27 15.31
C ALA A 88 1.32 -24.96 15.26
N GLY A 89 0.80 -24.56 14.08
CA GLY A 89 -0.56 -24.03 13.93
C GLY A 89 -0.74 -22.70 14.65
N ARG A 90 0.27 -21.81 14.55
CA ARG A 90 0.32 -20.52 15.25
C ARG A 90 -0.04 -19.38 14.32
N ALA A 91 -1.03 -18.58 14.73
CA ALA A 91 -1.52 -17.43 13.97
C ALA A 91 -1.78 -16.23 14.89
N LEU A 92 -1.42 -15.05 14.40
CA LEU A 92 -1.68 -13.79 15.11
C LEU A 92 -2.92 -13.10 14.53
N PHE A 93 -3.76 -12.59 15.41
CA PHE A 93 -4.92 -11.77 15.12
C PHE A 93 -4.52 -10.29 14.97
N TYR A 94 -5.14 -9.60 14.03
CA TYR A 94 -4.95 -8.18 13.83
C TYR A 94 -6.27 -7.44 13.62
N TRP A 95 -6.26 -6.15 13.89
CA TRP A 95 -7.29 -5.20 13.46
C TRP A 95 -6.61 -4.01 12.76
N LEU A 96 -6.80 -3.90 11.45
CA LEU A 96 -6.47 -2.70 10.67
C LEU A 96 -7.64 -1.73 10.74
N VAL A 97 -7.37 -0.50 11.13
CA VAL A 97 -8.26 0.65 10.97
C VAL A 97 -7.60 1.61 9.96
N GLU A 98 -8.21 1.75 8.77
CA GLU A 98 -7.68 2.65 7.74
C GLU A 98 -7.85 4.12 8.13
N SER A 99 -7.12 5.00 7.44
CA SER A 99 -7.13 6.41 7.78
C SER A 99 -8.48 7.07 7.49
N ALA A 100 -8.94 7.93 8.40
CA ALA A 100 -10.12 8.77 8.21
C ALA A 100 -9.87 10.01 7.33
N ALA A 101 -8.61 10.28 6.97
CA ALA A 101 -8.20 11.36 6.08
C ALA A 101 -8.63 11.08 4.62
N ALA A 102 -8.77 12.13 3.81
CA ALA A 102 -9.32 12.06 2.45
C ALA A 102 -8.52 11.25 1.41
N LYS A 103 -7.36 10.67 1.80
CA LYS A 103 -6.52 9.79 0.96
C LYS A 103 -5.78 8.73 1.82
N PRO A 104 -6.43 7.63 2.22
CA PRO A 104 -5.79 6.54 2.98
C PRO A 104 -4.58 5.92 2.29
N GLU A 105 -4.47 6.08 0.96
CA GLU A 105 -3.36 5.66 0.09
C GLU A 105 -2.08 6.49 0.30
N SER A 106 -2.21 7.65 0.97
CA SER A 106 -1.09 8.56 1.27
C SER A 106 -0.64 8.54 2.74
N ALA A 107 -1.54 8.21 3.67
CA ALA A 107 -1.22 8.17 5.10
C ALA A 107 -0.23 7.02 5.43
N PRO A 108 0.67 7.19 6.41
CA PRO A 108 1.62 6.14 6.81
C PRO A 108 0.91 4.90 7.36
N LEU A 109 1.66 3.79 7.48
CA LEU A 109 1.24 2.60 8.22
C LEU A 109 1.93 2.59 9.59
N VAL A 110 1.15 2.44 10.66
CA VAL A 110 1.64 2.35 12.04
C VAL A 110 1.21 1.00 12.61
N LEU A 111 2.17 0.13 12.93
CA LEU A 111 1.94 -1.04 13.77
C LEU A 111 1.86 -0.58 15.24
N TRP A 112 0.83 -0.99 15.99
CA TRP A 112 0.70 -0.76 17.42
C TRP A 112 0.80 -2.06 18.23
N LEU A 113 1.59 -2.03 19.30
CA LEU A 113 1.85 -3.14 20.22
C LEU A 113 1.70 -2.69 21.68
N ASN A 114 0.68 -3.21 22.39
CA ASN A 114 0.60 -3.07 23.84
C ASN A 114 1.58 -4.01 24.56
N GLY A 115 1.80 -3.75 25.86
CA GLY A 115 2.79 -4.44 26.67
C GLY A 115 2.28 -5.63 27.49
N GLY A 116 2.39 -5.51 28.82
CA GLY A 116 2.15 -6.58 29.79
C GLY A 116 3.45 -7.12 30.41
N PRO A 117 4.09 -8.17 29.85
CA PRO A 117 3.77 -8.87 28.60
C PRO A 117 2.44 -9.63 28.65
N GLY A 118 1.77 -9.73 27.50
CA GLY A 118 0.51 -10.48 27.36
C GLY A 118 -0.77 -9.66 27.22
N CYS A 119 -0.66 -8.33 27.17
CA CYS A 119 -1.82 -7.44 27.01
C CYS A 119 -2.26 -7.34 25.53
N SER A 120 -3.57 -7.40 25.26
CA SER A 120 -4.10 -7.30 23.90
C SER A 120 -4.01 -5.87 23.35
N SER A 121 -3.49 -5.74 22.13
CA SER A 121 -3.45 -4.46 21.39
C SER A 121 -4.83 -4.05 20.88
N VAL A 122 -5.74 -5.02 20.74
CA VAL A 122 -7.16 -4.80 20.42
C VAL A 122 -7.96 -4.40 21.67
N GLY A 123 -7.66 -5.01 22.82
CA GLY A 123 -8.22 -4.64 24.11
C GLY A 123 -7.86 -3.21 24.51
N TYR A 124 -6.57 -2.92 24.69
CA TYR A 124 -6.11 -1.60 25.15
C TYR A 124 -6.01 -0.60 23.99
N GLY A 125 -5.02 -0.77 23.10
CA GLY A 125 -4.71 0.16 22.00
C GLY A 125 -5.92 0.59 21.18
N ALA A 126 -6.72 -0.38 20.70
CA ALA A 126 -7.82 -0.12 19.79
C ALA A 126 -9.13 0.35 20.47
N SER A 127 -9.39 -0.06 21.72
CA SER A 127 -10.69 0.17 22.38
C SER A 127 -10.62 1.17 23.54
N GLU A 128 -9.51 1.23 24.27
CA GLU A 128 -9.32 2.05 25.48
C GLU A 128 -8.32 3.22 25.28
N GLU A 129 -7.42 3.16 24.29
CA GLU A 129 -6.37 4.18 24.10
C GLU A 129 -6.53 5.08 22.87
N LEU A 130 -6.14 4.62 21.68
CA LEU A 130 -5.89 5.47 20.50
C LEU A 130 -6.62 5.04 19.22
N GLY A 131 -7.31 3.90 19.26
CA GLY A 131 -8.18 3.45 18.17
C GLY A 131 -9.38 4.36 17.92
N ALA A 132 -10.15 4.02 16.87
CA ALA A 132 -11.23 4.85 16.35
C ALA A 132 -12.45 4.99 17.27
N PHE A 133 -12.60 4.10 18.26
CA PHE A 133 -13.79 4.02 19.08
C PHE A 133 -13.47 4.01 20.58
N ARG A 134 -14.50 4.31 21.37
CA ARG A 134 -14.63 3.96 22.79
C ARG A 134 -15.78 2.97 22.94
N ILE A 135 -15.62 2.00 23.84
CA ILE A 135 -16.74 1.20 24.34
C ILE A 135 -17.51 2.09 25.33
N ASN A 136 -18.82 2.23 25.14
CA ASN A 136 -19.66 3.01 26.04
C ASN A 136 -19.96 2.21 27.33
N ALA A 137 -20.42 2.90 28.38
CA ALA A 137 -20.69 2.31 29.70
C ALA A 137 -21.81 1.23 29.72
N ASP A 138 -22.51 1.00 28.61
CA ASP A 138 -23.46 -0.10 28.43
C ASP A 138 -22.82 -1.43 28.01
N GLY A 139 -21.51 -1.42 27.68
CA GLY A 139 -20.76 -2.57 27.17
C GLY A 139 -21.24 -3.07 25.79
N ARG A 140 -21.99 -2.25 25.04
CA ARG A 140 -22.76 -2.68 23.84
C ARG A 140 -22.71 -1.69 22.70
N THR A 141 -22.60 -0.40 22.98
CA THR A 141 -22.51 0.66 21.96
C THR A 141 -21.12 1.28 21.92
N LEU A 142 -20.78 1.84 20.77
CA LEU A 142 -19.50 2.52 20.55
C LEU A 142 -19.72 4.02 20.35
N SER A 143 -18.75 4.83 20.74
CA SER A 143 -18.65 6.25 20.36
C SER A 143 -17.34 6.50 19.60
N VAL A 144 -17.30 7.50 18.72
CA VAL A 144 -16.06 7.83 17.97
C VAL A 144 -15.08 8.52 18.90
N ASN A 145 -13.84 8.05 18.95
CA ASN A 145 -12.76 8.70 19.68
C ASN A 145 -12.32 9.98 18.95
N PRO A 146 -12.52 11.20 19.51
CA PRO A 146 -12.14 12.44 18.83
C PRO A 146 -10.62 12.63 18.70
N TYR A 147 -9.81 11.82 19.37
CA TYR A 147 -8.34 11.88 19.34
C TYR A 147 -7.72 10.62 18.71
N SER A 148 -8.48 9.85 17.92
CA SER A 148 -8.00 8.61 17.31
C SER A 148 -6.82 8.83 16.35
N TRP A 149 -5.82 7.95 16.42
CA TRP A 149 -4.63 8.03 15.56
C TRP A 149 -4.93 7.75 14.09
N ASN A 150 -6.02 7.03 13.79
CA ASN A 150 -6.43 6.79 12.40
C ASN A 150 -6.84 8.08 11.66
N LYS A 151 -6.97 9.22 12.34
CA LYS A 151 -7.09 10.53 11.68
C LYS A 151 -5.86 10.91 10.85
N MET A 152 -4.67 10.40 11.20
CA MET A 152 -3.39 10.75 10.58
C MET A 152 -2.65 9.57 9.95
N ALA A 153 -2.99 8.33 10.33
CA ALA A 153 -2.33 7.11 9.88
C ALA A 153 -3.34 6.01 9.51
N ASN A 154 -2.86 4.95 8.87
CA ASN A 154 -3.50 3.63 8.89
C ASN A 154 -2.92 2.88 10.09
N VAL A 155 -3.75 2.44 11.03
CA VAL A 155 -3.29 1.86 12.31
C VAL A 155 -3.59 0.37 12.33
N LEU A 156 -2.55 -0.43 12.53
CA LEU A 156 -2.59 -1.89 12.56
C LEU A 156 -2.33 -2.35 13.99
N PHE A 157 -3.39 -2.73 14.71
CA PHE A 157 -3.29 -3.34 16.04
C PHE A 157 -2.98 -4.83 15.87
N LEU A 158 -1.96 -5.32 16.57
CA LEU A 158 -1.54 -6.73 16.53
C LEU A 158 -1.54 -7.33 17.93
N ASP A 159 -2.32 -8.39 18.14
CA ASP A 159 -2.26 -9.18 19.36
C ASP A 159 -1.03 -10.11 19.29
N ALA A 160 -0.02 -9.88 20.12
CA ALA A 160 1.21 -10.68 20.14
C ALA A 160 1.79 -10.81 21.57
N PRO A 161 2.44 -11.95 21.92
CA PRO A 161 2.59 -13.18 21.13
C PRO A 161 1.27 -13.98 20.98
N ALA A 162 1.35 -15.18 20.39
CA ALA A 162 0.23 -16.12 20.41
C ALA A 162 -0.18 -16.47 21.85
N GLY A 163 -1.49 -16.56 22.11
CA GLY A 163 -2.08 -16.61 23.45
C GLY A 163 -2.61 -15.26 23.96
N VAL A 164 -2.25 -14.16 23.30
CA VAL A 164 -2.74 -12.81 23.63
C VAL A 164 -4.02 -12.48 22.87
N GLY A 165 -5.03 -11.95 23.55
CA GLY A 165 -6.27 -11.48 22.93
C GLY A 165 -6.95 -12.59 22.13
N TYR A 166 -7.00 -12.44 20.80
CA TYR A 166 -7.52 -13.46 19.89
C TYR A 166 -6.44 -14.35 19.23
N SER A 167 -5.15 -14.00 19.36
CA SER A 167 -4.03 -14.77 18.76
C SER A 167 -3.84 -16.12 19.43
N TYR A 168 -3.53 -17.17 18.65
CA TYR A 168 -3.50 -18.55 19.14
C TYR A 168 -2.35 -19.40 18.59
N SER A 169 -2.09 -20.53 19.24
CA SER A 169 -1.31 -21.64 18.70
C SER A 169 -2.03 -22.95 18.99
N ASN A 170 -2.03 -23.88 18.03
CA ASN A 170 -2.49 -25.25 18.24
C ASN A 170 -1.49 -26.06 19.08
N THR A 171 -0.26 -25.57 19.23
CA THR A 171 0.80 -26.18 20.05
C THR A 171 0.81 -25.52 21.44
N SER A 172 0.29 -26.21 22.46
CA SER A 172 0.10 -25.64 23.81
C SER A 172 1.39 -25.15 24.48
N SER A 173 2.56 -25.71 24.15
CA SER A 173 3.85 -25.26 24.69
C SER A 173 4.29 -23.88 24.20
N ASP A 174 3.78 -23.37 23.07
CA ASP A 174 3.98 -21.96 22.65
C ASP A 174 3.46 -20.97 23.72
N LEU A 175 2.43 -21.36 24.45
CA LEU A 175 1.75 -20.53 25.45
C LEU A 175 2.46 -20.54 26.82
N LEU A 176 3.31 -21.54 27.05
CA LEU A 176 4.01 -21.76 28.33
C LEU A 176 5.40 -21.11 28.38
N ALA A 177 5.97 -20.78 27.22
CA ALA A 177 7.29 -20.16 27.10
C ALA A 177 7.31 -19.00 26.07
N PRO A 178 6.48 -17.95 26.24
CA PRO A 178 6.63 -16.72 25.47
C PRO A 178 7.98 -16.07 25.78
N GLY A 179 8.61 -15.45 24.78
CA GLY A 179 9.90 -14.76 24.95
C GLY A 179 10.24 -13.85 23.78
N ASP A 180 10.81 -12.69 24.09
CA ASP A 180 10.94 -11.53 23.18
C ASP A 180 11.45 -11.86 21.78
N ASN A 181 12.52 -12.66 21.67
CA ASN A 181 13.10 -13.03 20.38
C ASN A 181 12.10 -13.81 19.50
N LYS A 182 11.34 -14.73 20.10
CA LYS A 182 10.27 -15.46 19.40
C LYS A 182 9.12 -14.52 19.04
N THR A 183 8.69 -13.65 19.95
CA THR A 183 7.66 -12.63 19.68
C THR A 183 8.06 -11.71 18.53
N ALA A 184 9.32 -11.27 18.46
CA ALA A 184 9.84 -10.42 17.38
C ALA A 184 9.92 -11.17 16.03
N HIS A 185 10.35 -12.44 16.03
CA HIS A 185 10.39 -13.26 14.82
C HIS A 185 8.98 -13.66 14.31
N ASP A 186 8.06 -14.03 15.20
CA ASP A 186 6.65 -14.28 14.87
C ASP A 186 6.00 -12.97 14.31
N SER A 187 6.24 -11.82 14.95
CA SER A 187 5.70 -10.51 14.50
C SER A 187 6.30 -10.01 13.18
N TYR A 188 7.58 -10.31 12.89
CA TYR A 188 8.19 -10.01 11.60
C TYR A 188 7.60 -10.90 10.49
N THR A 189 7.42 -12.20 10.76
CA THR A 189 6.77 -13.13 9.84
C THR A 189 5.31 -12.72 9.58
N PHE A 190 4.60 -12.27 10.61
CA PHE A 190 3.28 -11.64 10.48
C PHE A 190 3.32 -10.46 9.50
N LEU A 191 4.22 -9.48 9.68
CA LEU A 191 4.29 -8.30 8.82
C LEU A 191 4.57 -8.64 7.35
N VAL A 192 5.45 -9.59 7.08
CA VAL A 192 5.74 -10.04 5.70
C VAL A 192 4.52 -10.73 5.09
N ASN A 193 3.93 -11.70 5.79
CA ASN A 193 2.76 -12.44 5.31
C ASN A 193 1.52 -11.54 5.15
N TRP A 194 1.35 -10.55 6.04
CA TRP A 194 0.28 -9.56 5.99
C TRP A 194 0.42 -8.62 4.80
N LEU A 195 1.65 -8.20 4.44
CA LEU A 195 1.88 -7.39 3.23
C LEU A 195 1.57 -8.14 1.92
N GLU A 196 1.64 -9.48 1.89
CA GLU A 196 1.14 -10.26 0.75
C GLU A 196 -0.39 -10.28 0.69
N ARG A 197 -1.08 -10.17 1.85
CA ARG A 197 -2.54 -10.00 1.89
C ARG A 197 -2.96 -8.58 1.50
N PHE A 198 -2.22 -7.55 1.94
CA PHE A 198 -2.49 -6.12 1.73
C PHE A 198 -1.35 -5.41 0.95
N PRO A 199 -1.16 -5.70 -0.35
CA PRO A 199 -0.05 -5.16 -1.12
C PRO A 199 -0.08 -3.64 -1.32
N GLN A 200 -1.20 -2.95 -1.08
CA GLN A 200 -1.31 -1.48 -1.11
C GLN A 200 -0.43 -0.77 -0.06
N TYR A 201 0.01 -1.50 0.97
CA TYR A 201 0.90 -0.99 2.01
C TYR A 201 2.38 -1.30 1.76
N LYS A 202 2.71 -2.12 0.76
CA LYS A 202 4.11 -2.33 0.36
C LYS A 202 4.73 -0.99 -0.02
N TYR A 203 5.94 -0.73 0.49
CA TYR A 203 6.68 0.52 0.33
C TYR A 203 6.04 1.76 1.00
N ARG A 204 4.93 1.63 1.74
CA ARG A 204 4.39 2.75 2.53
C ARG A 204 5.37 3.11 3.65
N ASP A 205 5.48 4.39 3.96
CA ASP A 205 6.19 4.87 5.14
C ASP A 205 5.65 4.17 6.39
N PHE A 206 6.50 3.34 7.01
CA PHE A 206 6.11 2.38 8.04
C PHE A 206 6.78 2.70 9.38
N TYR A 207 5.98 2.70 10.43
CA TYR A 207 6.41 2.96 11.80
C TYR A 207 5.92 1.83 12.72
N ILE A 208 6.68 1.58 13.78
CA ILE A 208 6.30 0.65 14.85
C ILE A 208 6.15 1.47 16.14
N ALA A 209 5.01 1.36 16.80
CA ALA A 209 4.72 2.08 18.03
C ALA A 209 4.18 1.11 19.10
N GLY A 210 4.33 1.46 20.38
CA GLY A 210 3.84 0.65 21.47
C GLY A 210 4.13 1.23 22.84
N GLU A 211 3.58 0.60 23.86
CA GLU A 211 3.59 1.09 25.25
C GLU A 211 3.84 -0.02 26.28
N SER A 212 4.23 0.37 27.50
CA SER A 212 4.54 -0.56 28.59
C SER A 212 5.63 -1.57 28.14
N TYR A 213 5.45 -2.88 28.32
CA TYR A 213 6.35 -3.91 27.79
C TYR A 213 6.50 -3.92 26.25
N GLY A 214 5.69 -3.13 25.52
CA GLY A 214 5.98 -2.74 24.14
C GLY A 214 7.37 -2.08 23.98
N GLY A 215 7.93 -1.49 25.03
CA GLY A 215 9.33 -1.05 25.09
C GLY A 215 10.37 -2.15 24.89
N HIS A 216 10.01 -3.42 25.12
CA HIS A 216 10.81 -4.58 24.71
C HIS A 216 10.52 -4.99 23.26
N TYR A 217 9.23 -5.12 22.90
CA TYR A 217 8.82 -5.64 21.59
C TYR A 217 9.21 -4.71 20.43
N VAL A 218 8.94 -3.41 20.58
CA VAL A 218 9.10 -2.41 19.51
C VAL A 218 10.55 -2.26 19.07
N PRO A 219 11.57 -2.09 19.95
CA PRO A 219 12.96 -1.99 19.50
C PRO A 219 13.52 -3.29 18.91
N GLN A 220 13.11 -4.46 19.43
CA GLN A 220 13.57 -5.76 18.95
C GLN A 220 13.01 -6.07 17.55
N LEU A 221 11.71 -5.85 17.33
CA LEU A 221 11.09 -5.95 16.00
C LEU A 221 11.68 -4.90 15.04
N SER A 222 11.88 -3.66 15.49
CA SER A 222 12.52 -2.59 14.70
C SER A 222 13.94 -2.96 14.27
N GLN A 223 14.73 -3.59 15.15
CA GLN A 223 16.07 -4.07 14.83
C GLN A 223 16.03 -5.20 13.79
N LEU A 224 15.06 -6.12 13.88
CA LEU A 224 14.88 -7.20 12.91
C LEU A 224 14.45 -6.66 11.53
N VAL A 225 13.50 -5.73 11.47
CA VAL A 225 13.10 -5.04 10.23
C VAL A 225 14.28 -4.27 9.63
N TYR A 226 15.00 -3.49 10.42
CA TYR A 226 16.17 -2.73 9.96
C TYR A 226 17.28 -3.63 9.39
N ARG A 227 17.57 -4.76 10.06
CA ARG A 227 18.57 -5.75 9.59
C ARG A 227 18.18 -6.36 8.24
N ASN A 228 16.92 -6.78 8.07
CA ASN A 228 16.41 -7.32 6.81
C ASN A 228 16.37 -6.27 5.69
N ASN A 229 16.19 -4.98 6.02
CA ASN A 229 16.23 -3.88 5.07
C ASN A 229 17.64 -3.44 4.65
N LYS A 230 18.70 -3.94 5.29
CA LYS A 230 20.09 -3.52 5.02
C LYS A 230 20.52 -3.96 3.61
N GLY A 231 20.99 -3.02 2.80
CA GLY A 231 21.35 -3.24 1.39
C GLY A 231 20.16 -3.30 0.42
N VAL A 232 18.92 -3.41 0.91
CA VAL A 232 17.72 -3.45 0.05
C VAL A 232 17.41 -2.05 -0.47
N ARG A 233 17.45 -1.87 -1.79
CA ARG A 233 17.23 -0.55 -2.44
C ARG A 233 15.84 0.02 -2.10
N LYS A 234 14.79 -0.79 -2.27
CA LYS A 234 13.38 -0.45 -2.03
C LYS A 234 12.70 -1.57 -1.22
N PRO A 235 12.85 -1.61 0.13
CA PRO A 235 12.28 -2.67 0.97
C PRO A 235 10.76 -2.60 1.03
N ILE A 236 10.09 -3.76 1.13
CA ILE A 236 8.61 -3.84 1.22
C ILE A 236 8.07 -3.17 2.48
N LEU A 237 8.81 -3.28 3.60
CA LEU A 237 8.62 -2.47 4.81
C LEU A 237 9.54 -1.24 4.69
N ASN A 238 9.01 -0.12 4.19
CA ASN A 238 9.74 1.16 4.10
C ASN A 238 9.78 1.82 5.49
N PHE A 239 10.51 1.17 6.39
CA PHE A 239 10.61 1.49 7.81
C PHE A 239 11.31 2.83 8.04
N LYS A 240 10.64 3.72 8.79
CA LYS A 240 11.09 5.09 9.06
C LYS A 240 11.56 5.33 10.48
N GLY A 241 11.14 4.50 11.44
CA GLY A 241 11.41 4.74 12.84
C GLY A 241 10.36 4.12 13.75
N PHE A 242 10.55 4.29 15.05
CA PHE A 242 9.69 3.71 16.06
C PHE A 242 9.40 4.65 17.25
N MET A 243 8.33 4.34 17.97
CA MET A 243 7.92 5.02 19.20
C MET A 243 7.78 4.03 20.35
N VAL A 244 8.32 4.37 21.52
CA VAL A 244 8.01 3.69 22.79
C VAL A 244 7.41 4.70 23.77
N SER A 245 6.30 4.34 24.41
CA SER A 245 5.76 5.04 25.57
C SER A 245 6.03 4.22 26.83
N GLU A 246 6.88 4.72 27.73
CA GLU A 246 7.12 4.08 29.02
C GLU A 246 6.02 4.40 30.03
N MET A 247 5.61 3.41 30.84
CA MET A 247 4.63 3.62 31.91
C MET A 247 5.28 4.04 33.24
N ARG A 248 6.59 3.79 33.40
CA ARG A 248 7.35 4.11 34.63
C ARG A 248 7.93 5.52 34.68
N SER A 249 8.09 6.15 33.52
CA SER A 249 8.50 7.55 33.33
C SER A 249 7.62 8.14 32.25
N LEU A 250 7.10 9.36 32.44
CA LEU A 250 6.25 10.06 31.46
C LEU A 250 7.07 10.53 30.24
N THR A 251 7.56 9.58 29.46
CA THR A 251 8.61 9.79 28.46
C THR A 251 8.31 8.96 27.21
N ILE A 252 7.88 9.65 26.17
CA ILE A 252 7.71 9.07 24.83
C ILE A 252 9.03 9.22 24.09
N THR A 253 9.63 8.10 23.68
CA THR A 253 10.87 8.08 22.90
C THR A 253 10.56 7.80 21.44
N MET A 254 10.78 8.79 20.57
CA MET A 254 10.73 8.67 19.11
C MET A 254 12.14 8.48 18.56
N ILE A 255 12.38 7.43 17.76
CA ILE A 255 13.63 7.24 17.01
C ILE A 255 13.31 7.21 15.51
N SER A 256 13.72 8.25 14.80
CA SER A 256 13.62 8.36 13.33
C SER A 256 14.91 7.87 12.66
N LEU A 257 14.77 7.26 11.48
CA LEU A 257 15.86 6.73 10.66
C LEU A 257 15.96 7.48 9.34
N GLU A 258 16.69 8.59 9.34
CA GLU A 258 17.01 9.31 8.10
C GLU A 258 18.03 8.52 7.26
N ARG A 259 17.68 8.22 5.99
CA ARG A 259 18.65 7.70 5.02
C ARG A 259 19.53 8.84 4.55
N SER A 260 20.77 8.91 5.02
CA SER A 260 21.79 9.81 4.47
C SER A 260 21.85 9.67 2.95
N SER A 261 21.66 10.79 2.25
CA SER A 261 21.70 10.89 0.79
C SER A 261 23.09 11.28 0.26
N THR A 262 24.16 10.87 0.96
CA THR A 262 25.56 11.04 0.52
C THR A 262 25.89 10.13 -0.66
N GLY A 263 25.30 10.44 -1.82
CA GLY A 263 25.70 9.92 -3.12
C GLY A 263 27.10 10.44 -3.45
N GLY A 264 28.11 9.59 -3.31
CA GLY A 264 29.49 9.95 -3.61
C GLY A 264 29.65 10.32 -5.08
N ARG A 265 30.01 11.59 -5.35
CA ARG A 265 30.67 11.94 -6.61
C ARG A 265 32.03 11.24 -6.60
N MET A 266 32.24 10.31 -7.53
CA MET A 266 33.59 10.05 -8.02
C MET A 266 33.95 11.17 -9.00
N GLY A 267 35.15 11.72 -8.83
CA GLY A 267 35.77 12.80 -9.58
C GLY A 267 37.22 12.96 -9.13
#